data_AF-A0A1S3GU70-F1
#
_entry.id   AF-A0A1S3GU70-F1
#
_cell.length_a   1.000
_cell.length_b   1.000
_cell.length_c   1.000
_cell.angle_alpha   90.00
_cell.angle_beta   90.00
_cell.angle_gamma   90.00
#
_symmetry.space_group_name_H-M   'P 1'
#
loop_
_entity.id
_entity.type
_entity.pdbx_description
1 polymer ?
#
loop_
_entity_poly.entity_id
_entity_poly.type
_entity_poly.pdbx_seq_one_letter_code
_entity_poly.pdbx_strand_id
1 'polypeptide(L)'
;FMCTLGNRPYVFLSARVHPGETNASWVMKGTLEYLMSNNPTAQSLRESYIFKIVPMLNPDGVINGNHRCSLSGEDLNRQWQSPHPDLHPTIYHAKGLLQYLAAVKRLPLVYCDYHGHSRKKNVFMYGCSIKETVWHTNDSASSCDVVEDMGYR
;
A
#
# COMPACT_ATOMS: atom_id res chain seq x y z
N PHE A 1 15.88 11.71 27.11
CA PHE A 1 15.48 11.42 25.72
C PHE A 1 15.46 9.90 25.50
N MET A 2 14.48 9.19 26.07
CA MET A 2 14.27 7.76 25.80
C MET A 2 13.44 7.66 24.52
N CYS A 3 14.00 6.98 23.52
CA CYS A 3 13.40 6.79 22.21
C CYS A 3 12.09 5.97 22.32
N THR A 4 10.94 6.60 22.13
CA THR A 4 9.61 5.96 22.13
C THR A 4 9.20 5.42 20.76
N LEU A 5 10.16 4.90 19.97
CA LEU A 5 9.86 4.08 18.79
C LEU A 5 8.77 3.02 19.11
N GLY A 6 8.77 2.52 20.35
CA GLY A 6 7.84 1.53 20.87
C GLY A 6 6.34 1.87 20.79
N ASN A 7 5.90 3.13 20.80
CA ASN A 7 4.45 3.44 20.83
C ASN A 7 3.92 4.14 19.57
N ARG A 8 4.78 4.45 18.61
CA ARG A 8 4.36 5.19 17.43
C ARG A 8 3.56 4.30 16.47
N PRO A 9 2.41 4.77 15.97
CA PRO A 9 1.63 4.04 14.97
C PRO A 9 2.41 3.90 13.65
N TYR A 10 2.11 2.85 12.90
CA TYR A 10 2.71 2.62 11.60
C TYR A 10 1.86 3.24 10.48
N VAL A 11 2.54 3.73 9.45
CA VAL A 11 1.98 4.05 8.14
C VAL A 11 2.69 3.18 7.13
N PHE A 12 1.95 2.44 6.30
CA PHE A 12 2.52 1.54 5.30
C PHE A 12 2.26 2.07 3.90
N LEU A 13 3.31 2.25 3.11
CA LEU A 13 3.24 2.78 1.76
C LEU A 13 3.89 1.79 0.79
N SER A 14 3.21 1.48 -0.31
CA SER A 14 3.75 0.69 -1.41
C SER A 14 3.57 1.37 -2.76
N ALA A 15 4.33 0.96 -3.76
CA ALA A 15 4.17 1.43 -5.14
C ALA A 15 4.65 0.37 -6.14
N ARG A 16 4.30 0.59 -7.41
CA ARG A 16 4.80 -0.18 -8.57
C ARG A 16 4.61 -1.70 -8.44
N VAL A 17 3.42 -2.12 -8.06
CA VAL A 17 3.02 -3.52 -8.22
C VAL A 17 2.80 -3.87 -9.69
N HIS A 18 2.26 -2.93 -10.47
CA HIS A 18 2.26 -3.00 -11.92
C HIS A 18 3.51 -2.29 -12.49
N PRO A 19 4.34 -2.96 -13.29
CA PRO A 19 5.60 -2.38 -13.75
C PRO A 19 5.46 -1.15 -14.66
N GLY A 20 4.45 -1.10 -15.53
CA GLY A 20 4.27 -0.02 -16.51
C GLY A 20 3.84 1.32 -15.90
N GLU A 21 3.42 1.34 -14.64
CA GLU A 21 2.89 2.52 -13.95
C GLU A 21 4.01 3.41 -13.40
N THR A 22 4.90 3.88 -14.27
CA THR A 22 6.13 4.59 -13.90
C THR A 22 5.89 5.86 -13.08
N ASN A 23 4.75 6.52 -13.28
CA ASN A 23 4.30 7.67 -12.49
C ASN A 23 4.25 7.35 -10.99
N ALA A 24 3.91 6.12 -10.59
CA ALA A 24 3.88 5.73 -9.19
C ALA A 24 5.27 5.81 -8.52
N SER A 25 6.35 5.53 -9.26
CA SER A 25 7.71 5.71 -8.74
C SER A 25 8.09 7.17 -8.52
N TRP A 26 7.63 8.07 -9.39
CA TRP A 26 7.89 9.50 -9.24
C TRP A 26 7.16 10.07 -8.03
N VAL A 27 5.91 9.66 -7.81
CA VAL A 27 5.17 10.00 -6.59
C VAL A 27 5.88 9.44 -5.36
N MET A 28 6.26 8.16 -5.36
CA MET A 28 6.98 7.55 -4.24
C MET A 28 8.33 8.23 -3.96
N LYS A 29 9.07 8.61 -5.00
CA LYS A 29 10.32 9.39 -4.87
C LYS A 29 10.06 10.73 -4.18
N GLY A 30 9.05 11.48 -4.61
CA GLY A 30 8.66 12.74 -3.97
C GLY A 30 8.24 12.56 -2.51
N THR A 31 7.48 11.49 -2.21
CA THR A 31 7.10 11.11 -0.85
C THR A 31 8.33 10.87 0.02
N LEU A 32 9.31 10.09 -0.47
CA LEU A 32 10.56 9.82 0.25
C LEU A 32 11.39 11.09 0.44
N GLU A 33 11.56 11.90 -0.61
CA GLU A 33 12.31 13.16 -0.54
C GLU A 33 11.69 14.12 0.48
N TYR A 34 10.36 14.26 0.47
CA TYR A 34 9.65 15.07 1.47
C TYR A 34 9.82 14.50 2.88
N LEU A 35 9.56 13.19 3.06
CA LEU A 35 9.69 12.52 4.35
C LEU A 35 11.12 12.47 4.87
N MET A 36 12.15 12.69 4.06
CA MET A 36 13.54 12.78 4.51
C MET A 36 14.05 14.23 4.64
N SER A 37 13.26 15.21 4.21
CA SER A 37 13.64 16.61 4.25
C SER A 37 13.69 17.19 5.67
N ASN A 38 14.32 18.36 5.78
CA ASN A 38 14.32 19.19 6.99
C ASN A 38 13.04 20.03 7.16
N ASN A 39 11.99 19.78 6.36
CA ASN A 39 10.71 20.46 6.54
C ASN A 39 10.17 20.15 7.96
N PRO A 40 9.78 21.16 8.76
CA PRO A 40 9.27 20.94 10.11
C PRO A 40 8.08 19.98 10.16
N THR A 41 7.21 20.03 9.16
CA THR A 41 6.07 19.09 9.06
C THR A 41 6.54 17.66 8.82
N ALA A 42 7.54 17.46 7.96
CA ALA A 42 8.12 16.14 7.72
C ALA A 42 8.83 15.59 8.97
N GLN A 43 9.51 16.45 9.74
CA GLN A 43 10.07 16.09 11.04
C GLN A 43 8.98 15.66 12.02
N SER A 44 7.93 16.46 12.20
CA SER A 44 6.79 16.12 13.06
C SER A 44 6.13 14.79 12.65
N LEU A 45 6.01 14.52 11.35
CA LEU A 45 5.51 13.23 10.86
C LEU A 45 6.43 12.07 11.25
N ARG A 46 7.75 12.21 11.05
CA ARG A 46 8.74 11.19 11.45
C ARG A 46 8.84 11.01 12.96
N GLU A 47 8.50 12.02 13.74
CA GLU A 47 8.42 11.95 15.20
C GLU A 47 7.13 11.28 15.67
N SER A 48 6.03 11.45 14.93
CA SER A 48 4.70 10.92 15.28
C SER A 48 4.45 9.49 14.79
N TYR A 49 4.97 9.13 13.61
CA TYR A 49 4.69 7.86 12.93
C TYR A 49 5.96 7.10 12.58
N ILE A 50 5.82 5.79 12.40
CA ILE A 50 6.86 4.98 11.76
C ILE A 50 6.37 4.59 10.35
N PHE A 51 7.10 5.04 9.34
CA PHE A 51 6.80 4.72 7.95
C PHE A 51 7.46 3.39 7.56
N LYS A 52 6.66 2.44 7.06
CA LYS A 52 7.11 1.21 6.40
C LYS A 52 6.86 1.38 4.91
N ILE A 53 7.92 1.47 4.12
CA ILE A 53 7.82 1.86 2.71
C ILE A 53 8.43 0.76 1.83
N VAL A 54 7.65 0.25 0.87
CA VAL A 54 8.11 -0.63 -0.20
C VAL A 54 8.04 0.17 -1.51
N PRO A 55 9.15 0.77 -1.96
CA PRO A 55 9.10 1.72 -3.07
C PRO A 55 8.78 1.06 -4.42
N MET A 56 8.95 -0.26 -4.53
CA MET A 56 8.68 -1.02 -5.73
C MET A 56 8.36 -2.47 -5.40
N LEU A 57 7.13 -2.90 -5.68
CA LEU A 57 6.70 -4.29 -5.47
C LEU A 57 7.05 -5.24 -6.61
N ASN A 58 7.34 -4.73 -7.82
CA ASN A 58 7.63 -5.57 -8.99
C ASN A 58 8.91 -5.15 -9.72
N PRO A 59 10.09 -5.20 -9.07
CA PRO A 59 11.35 -4.78 -9.70
C PRO A 59 11.68 -5.59 -10.96
N ASP A 60 11.44 -6.89 -10.95
CA ASP A 60 11.76 -7.76 -12.08
C ASP A 60 10.92 -7.44 -13.32
N GLY A 61 9.62 -7.24 -13.14
CA GLY A 61 8.75 -6.80 -14.23
C GLY A 61 9.15 -5.43 -14.78
N VAL A 62 9.68 -4.54 -13.94
CA VAL A 62 10.18 -3.23 -14.38
C VAL A 62 11.43 -3.37 -15.23
N ILE A 63 12.41 -4.15 -14.78
CA ILE A 63 13.66 -4.40 -15.50
C ILE A 63 13.38 -5.01 -16.87
N ASN A 64 12.40 -5.91 -16.95
CA ASN A 64 12.03 -6.60 -18.18
C ASN A 64 11.08 -5.81 -19.10
N GLY A 65 10.67 -4.60 -18.71
CA GLY A 65 9.78 -3.77 -19.53
C GLY A 65 8.35 -4.30 -19.63
N ASN A 66 7.90 -5.09 -18.66
CA ASN A 66 6.50 -5.52 -18.59
C ASN A 66 5.58 -4.31 -18.36
N HIS A 67 4.30 -4.44 -18.74
CA HIS A 67 3.31 -3.43 -18.41
C HIS A 67 2.58 -3.72 -17.09
N ARG A 68 2.14 -4.97 -16.87
CA ARG A 68 1.22 -5.30 -15.76
C ARG A 68 1.74 -6.41 -14.84
N CYS A 69 2.26 -7.49 -15.40
CA CYS A 69 2.58 -8.72 -14.67
C CYS A 69 4.04 -8.80 -14.21
N SER A 70 4.32 -9.65 -13.22
CA SER A 70 5.66 -10.11 -12.86
C SER A 70 6.23 -11.10 -13.91
N LEU A 71 7.40 -11.67 -13.63
CA LEU A 71 8.00 -12.73 -14.45
C LEU A 71 7.26 -14.07 -14.40
N SER A 72 6.40 -14.30 -13.40
CA SER A 72 5.51 -15.47 -13.41
C SER A 72 4.34 -15.31 -14.40
N GLY A 73 4.21 -14.14 -15.05
CA GLY A 73 3.09 -13.82 -15.94
C GLY A 73 1.82 -13.40 -15.21
N GLU A 74 1.85 -13.29 -13.88
CA GLU A 74 0.69 -13.00 -13.05
C GLU A 74 0.60 -11.52 -12.63
N ASP A 75 -0.63 -11.02 -12.49
CA ASP A 75 -0.91 -9.71 -11.88
C ASP A 75 -0.70 -9.83 -10.36
N LEU A 76 0.42 -9.32 -9.86
CA LEU A 76 0.79 -9.38 -8.44
C LEU A 76 -0.27 -8.75 -7.53
N ASN A 77 -1.05 -7.77 -8.01
CA ASN A 77 -2.10 -7.15 -7.22
C ASN A 77 -3.37 -8.02 -7.13
N ARG A 78 -3.38 -9.22 -7.72
CA ARG A 78 -4.41 -10.27 -7.52
C ARG A 78 -3.94 -11.41 -6.63
N GLN A 79 -2.68 -11.39 -6.19
CA GLN A 79 -2.06 -12.49 -5.45
C GLN A 79 -2.06 -12.29 -3.94
N TRP A 80 -2.65 -11.21 -3.42
CA TRP A 80 -2.67 -10.92 -1.97
C TRP A 80 -3.41 -11.97 -1.13
N GLN A 81 -4.41 -12.66 -1.68
CA GLN A 81 -5.18 -13.65 -0.92
C GLN A 81 -4.33 -14.87 -0.53
N SER A 82 -3.56 -15.42 -1.46
CA SER A 82 -2.71 -16.60 -1.25
C SER A 82 -1.42 -16.53 -2.10
N PRO A 83 -0.47 -15.64 -1.77
CA PRO A 83 0.74 -15.49 -2.57
C PRO A 83 1.65 -16.71 -2.40
N HIS A 84 2.25 -17.19 -3.50
CA HIS A 84 3.25 -18.25 -3.46
C HIS A 84 4.63 -17.64 -3.12
N PRO A 85 5.42 -18.21 -2.21
CA PRO A 85 6.71 -17.64 -1.82
C PRO A 85 7.70 -17.54 -2.99
N ASP A 86 7.74 -18.53 -3.89
CA ASP A 86 8.67 -18.53 -5.03
C ASP A 86 8.18 -17.71 -6.23
N LEU A 87 6.87 -17.68 -6.53
CA LEU A 87 6.33 -16.97 -7.70
C LEU A 87 5.99 -15.51 -7.38
N HIS A 88 5.56 -15.23 -6.15
CA HIS A 88 5.09 -13.92 -5.68
C HIS A 88 5.88 -13.42 -4.46
N PRO A 89 7.23 -13.50 -4.44
CA PRO A 89 8.02 -13.27 -3.23
C PRO A 89 7.78 -11.88 -2.62
N THR A 90 7.65 -10.85 -3.45
CA THR A 90 7.44 -9.47 -2.99
C THR A 90 6.09 -9.29 -2.30
N ILE A 91 5.03 -9.89 -2.83
CA ILE A 91 3.69 -9.88 -2.22
C ILE A 91 3.67 -10.76 -0.97
N TYR A 92 4.29 -11.95 -1.03
CA TYR A 92 4.40 -12.87 0.10
C TYR A 92 5.05 -12.21 1.31
N HIS A 93 6.22 -11.59 1.13
CA HIS A 93 6.94 -10.94 2.23
C HIS A 93 6.30 -9.63 2.68
N ALA A 94 5.73 -8.82 1.78
CA ALA A 94 4.98 -7.63 2.16
C ALA A 94 3.74 -7.98 3.00
N LYS A 95 2.97 -9.00 2.58
CA LYS A 95 1.85 -9.54 3.35
C LYS A 95 2.32 -10.11 4.69
N GLY A 96 3.43 -10.86 4.71
CA GLY A 96 4.01 -11.40 5.93
C GLY A 96 4.38 -10.32 6.95
N LEU A 97 4.93 -9.19 6.50
CA LEU A 97 5.20 -8.04 7.37
C LEU A 97 3.90 -7.44 7.95
N LEU A 98 2.85 -7.28 7.14
CA LEU A 98 1.55 -6.80 7.63
C LEU A 98 0.92 -7.78 8.63
N GLN A 99 0.99 -9.09 8.37
CA GLN A 99 0.50 -10.13 9.27
C GLN A 99 1.29 -10.15 10.59
N TYR A 100 2.61 -10.02 10.54
CA TYR A 100 3.44 -9.88 11.72
C TYR A 100 3.05 -8.65 12.54
N LEU A 101 2.90 -7.49 11.90
CA LEU A 101 2.45 -6.26 12.55
C LEU A 101 1.07 -6.42 13.19
N ALA A 102 0.15 -7.11 12.54
CA ALA A 102 -1.15 -7.45 13.12
C ALA A 102 -1.01 -8.35 14.36
N ALA A 103 -0.20 -9.40 14.27
CA ALA A 103 0.02 -10.38 15.35
C ALA A 103 0.61 -9.73 16.61
N VAL A 104 1.52 -8.76 16.45
CA VAL A 104 2.08 -7.99 17.58
C VAL A 104 1.20 -6.81 18.00
N LYS A 105 -0.06 -6.74 17.53
CA LYS A 105 -1.05 -5.68 17.82
C LYS A 105 -0.58 -4.28 17.44
N ARG A 106 0.12 -4.16 16.31
CA ARG A 106 0.63 -2.91 15.76
C ARG A 106 0.29 -2.78 14.28
N LEU A 107 -0.96 -3.06 13.92
CA LEU A 107 -1.44 -2.87 12.56
C LEU A 107 -1.20 -1.41 12.11
N PRO A 108 -0.78 -1.16 10.86
CA PRO A 108 -0.70 0.20 10.34
C PRO A 108 -2.04 0.91 10.41
N LEU A 109 -2.02 2.19 10.79
CA LEU A 109 -3.22 3.04 10.75
C LEU A 109 -3.70 3.27 9.31
N VAL A 110 -2.74 3.35 8.39
CA VAL A 110 -2.98 3.56 6.96
C VAL A 110 -2.10 2.61 6.18
N TYR A 111 -2.71 1.95 5.20
CA TYR A 111 -2.02 1.30 4.09
C TYR A 111 -2.39 2.06 2.80
N CYS A 112 -1.40 2.50 2.05
CA CYS A 112 -1.62 3.18 0.78
C CYS A 112 -0.74 2.57 -0.31
N ASP A 113 -1.35 2.21 -1.43
CA ASP A 113 -0.68 1.60 -2.58
C ASP A 113 -0.77 2.55 -3.78
N TYR A 114 0.38 3.02 -4.25
CA TYR A 114 0.44 4.00 -5.34
C TYR A 114 0.43 3.31 -6.71
N HIS A 115 -0.57 3.68 -7.52
CA HIS A 115 -0.80 3.18 -8.87
C HIS A 115 -0.84 4.31 -9.90
N GLY A 116 -0.70 3.93 -11.17
CA GLY A 116 -1.09 4.71 -12.33
C GLY A 116 -2.41 4.23 -12.92
N HIS A 117 -3.12 5.11 -13.61
CA HIS A 117 -4.34 4.72 -14.32
C HIS A 117 -4.26 5.15 -15.78
N SER A 118 -4.50 4.21 -16.68
CA SER A 118 -4.34 4.41 -18.13
C SER A 118 -5.47 5.20 -18.80
N ARG A 119 -6.51 5.62 -18.07
CA ARG A 119 -7.76 6.17 -18.64
C ARG A 119 -8.27 7.39 -17.89
N LYS A 120 -8.36 7.31 -16.58
CA LYS A 120 -8.79 8.44 -15.75
C LYS A 120 -7.66 9.46 -15.68
N LYS A 121 -8.03 10.74 -15.85
CA LYS A 121 -7.12 11.88 -15.67
C LYS A 121 -7.14 12.34 -14.21
N ASN A 122 -6.13 13.09 -13.80
CA ASN A 122 -5.94 13.63 -12.44
C ASN A 122 -5.63 12.56 -11.38
N VAL A 123 -5.59 13.00 -10.11
CA VAL A 123 -5.32 12.18 -8.94
C VAL A 123 -6.63 11.84 -8.24
N PHE A 124 -6.82 10.58 -7.88
CA PHE A 124 -7.98 10.07 -7.17
C PHE A 124 -7.57 8.88 -6.30
N MET A 125 -8.47 8.46 -5.41
CA MET A 125 -8.24 7.36 -4.48
C MET A 125 -9.36 6.33 -4.60
N TYR A 126 -9.01 5.05 -4.50
CA TYR A 126 -9.96 3.97 -4.26
C TYR A 126 -9.85 3.57 -2.78
N GLY A 127 -10.98 3.64 -2.06
CA GLY A 127 -11.07 3.17 -0.68
C GLY A 127 -11.52 1.71 -0.61
N CYS A 128 -11.49 1.15 0.60
CA CYS A 128 -12.05 -0.17 0.88
C CYS A 128 -13.51 -0.01 1.36
N SER A 129 -14.44 0.17 0.43
CA SER A 129 -15.87 0.16 0.77
C SER A 129 -16.29 -1.26 1.14
N ILE A 130 -16.82 -1.45 2.35
CA ILE A 130 -17.35 -2.75 2.82
C ILE A 130 -18.45 -3.24 1.88
N LYS A 131 -19.35 -2.36 1.41
CA LYS A 131 -20.41 -2.72 0.46
C LYS A 131 -19.89 -3.22 -0.88
N GLU A 132 -18.70 -2.80 -1.31
CA GLU A 132 -18.09 -3.24 -2.57
C GLU A 132 -17.13 -4.43 -2.38
N THR A 133 -16.59 -4.61 -1.17
CA THR A 133 -15.55 -5.62 -0.87
C THR A 133 -16.13 -6.93 -0.32
N VAL A 134 -17.27 -6.91 0.39
CA VAL A 134 -17.88 -8.11 1.02
C VAL A 134 -18.40 -9.13 0.01
N TRP A 135 -18.66 -8.75 -1.24
CA TRP A 135 -19.11 -9.68 -2.30
C TRP A 135 -18.09 -10.77 -2.66
N HIS A 136 -16.83 -10.68 -2.19
CA HIS A 136 -15.78 -11.65 -2.46
C HIS A 136 -15.39 -12.54 -1.28
N THR A 137 -15.93 -12.30 -0.10
CA THR A 137 -15.62 -13.09 1.10
C THR A 137 -16.93 -13.60 1.70
N ASN A 138 -17.11 -14.92 1.81
CA ASN A 138 -18.19 -15.58 2.58
C ASN A 138 -18.05 -15.34 4.09
N ASP A 139 -17.58 -14.17 4.49
CA ASP A 139 -17.31 -13.81 5.88
C ASP A 139 -18.38 -12.80 6.31
N SER A 140 -19.25 -13.24 7.21
CA SER A 140 -20.35 -12.44 7.77
C SER A 140 -19.80 -11.41 8.75
N ALA A 141 -19.13 -10.38 8.23
CA ALA A 141 -18.73 -9.22 9.00
C ALA A 141 -19.94 -8.27 9.12
N SER A 142 -20.40 -8.07 10.36
CA SER A 142 -21.44 -7.11 10.75
C SER A 142 -21.25 -5.75 10.07
N SER A 143 -22.27 -5.28 9.37
CA SER A 143 -22.29 -3.91 8.83
C SER A 143 -22.28 -2.92 9.99
N CYS A 144 -21.14 -2.29 10.24
CA CYS A 144 -21.11 -1.09 11.06
C CYS A 144 -21.88 -0.01 10.29
N ASP A 145 -22.85 0.65 10.94
CA ASP A 145 -23.69 1.70 10.38
C ASP A 145 -22.88 2.95 10.00
N VAL A 146 -22.17 2.88 8.87
CA VAL A 146 -21.54 4.04 8.24
C VAL A 146 -22.50 4.55 7.18
N VAL A 147 -23.23 5.61 7.51
CA VAL A 147 -24.06 6.35 6.55
C VAL A 147 -23.12 7.10 5.61
N GLU A 148 -23.17 6.75 4.33
CA GLU A 148 -22.39 7.40 3.28
C GLU A 148 -23.04 8.73 2.90
N ASP A 149 -22.27 9.82 2.90
CA ASP A 149 -22.72 11.11 2.35
C ASP A 149 -22.66 11.04 0.82
N MET A 150 -23.84 11.06 0.20
CA MET A 150 -24.03 10.94 -1.25
C MET A 150 -23.81 12.26 -2.01
N GLY A 151 -23.32 13.31 -1.34
CA GLY A 151 -23.14 14.66 -1.92
C GLY A 151 -22.09 14.82 -3.03
N TYR A 152 -21.45 13.72 -3.48
CA TYR A 152 -20.38 13.77 -4.49
C TYR A 152 -20.71 13.07 -5.82
N ARG A 153 -21.98 12.71 -6.06
CA ARG A 153 -22.45 12.27 -7.39
C ARG A 153 -22.78 13.43 -8.31
#